data_AF-A0A1X6N3V5-F1
#
_entry.id   AF-A0A1X6N3V5-F1
#
_cell.length_a   1.000
_cell.length_b   1.000
_cell.length_c   1.000
_cell.angle_alpha   90.00
_cell.angle_beta   90.00
_cell.angle_gamma   90.00
#
_symmetry.space_group_name_H-M   'P 1'
#
loop_
_entity.id
_entity.type
_entity.pdbx_description
1 polymer ?
#
loop_
_entity_poly.entity_id
_entity_poly.type
_entity_poly.pdbx_seq_one_letter_code
_entity_poly.pdbx_strand_id
1 'polypeptide(L)' 'DADRAVLALGETQGWARCPGCETMIELNHGCFHMTCRCKTEFCYVCQARWKTCTC' A
#
# COMPACT_ATOMS: atom_id res chain seq x y z
N ASP A 1 -14.08 -9.98 13.77
CA ASP A 1 -14.82 -8.71 13.65
C ASP A 1 -13.95 -7.45 13.64
N ALA A 2 -12.93 -7.32 14.49
CA ALA A 2 -12.01 -6.16 14.49
C ALA A 2 -11.28 -5.94 13.14
N ASP A 3 -10.85 -7.02 12.48
CA ASP A 3 -10.06 -6.91 11.23
C ASP A 3 -10.84 -6.28 10.07
N ARG A 4 -12.15 -6.54 9.95
CA ARG A 4 -12.96 -5.90 8.89
C ARG A 4 -13.07 -4.40 9.08
N ALA A 5 -13.12 -3.93 10.32
CA ALA A 5 -13.20 -2.51 10.62
C ALA A 5 -11.90 -1.79 10.20
N VAL A 6 -10.74 -2.44 10.39
CA VAL A 6 -9.45 -1.90 9.93
C VAL A 6 -9.36 -1.89 8.41
N LEU A 7 -9.83 -2.94 7.73
CA LEU A 7 -9.87 -2.96 6.26
C LEU A 7 -10.74 -1.83 5.70
N ALA A 8 -11.95 -1.68 6.23
CA ALA A 8 -12.88 -0.63 5.81
C ALA A 8 -12.32 0.78 6.10
N LEU A 9 -11.67 0.98 7.25
CA LEU A 9 -11.00 2.24 7.57
C LEU A 9 -9.82 2.51 6.60
N GLY A 10 -9.05 1.48 6.26
CA GLY A 10 -7.96 1.60 5.29
C GLY A 10 -8.47 2.06 3.92
N GLU A 11 -9.60 1.50 3.46
CA GLU A 11 -10.23 1.91 2.21
C GLU A 11 -10.70 3.38 2.25
N THR A 12 -11.29 3.83 3.36
CA THR A 12 -11.75 5.23 3.49
C THR A 12 -10.60 6.22 3.63
N GLN A 13 -9.49 5.81 4.25
CA GLN A 13 -8.29 6.65 4.44
C GLN A 13 -7.33 6.60 3.24
N GLY A 14 -7.58 5.75 2.25
CA GLY A 14 -6.71 5.60 1.08
C GLY A 14 -5.43 4.80 1.35
N TRP A 15 -5.43 3.94 2.37
CA TRP A 15 -4.32 3.06 2.67
C TRP A 15 -4.14 2.00 1.59
N ALA A 16 -2.91 1.80 1.13
CA ALA A 16 -2.59 0.78 0.12
C ALA A 16 -2.24 -0.56 0.77
N ARG A 17 -2.55 -1.66 0.09
CA ARG A 17 -2.03 -2.99 0.46
C ARG A 17 -0.78 -3.30 -0.33
N CYS A 18 0.22 -3.88 0.34
CA CYS A 18 1.42 -4.37 -0.34
C CYS A 18 1.05 -5.49 -1.33
N PRO A 19 1.46 -5.44 -2.61
CA PRO A 19 1.16 -6.50 -3.57
C PRO A 19 1.93 -7.81 -3.29
N GLY A 20 2.92 -7.79 -2.39
CA GLY A 20 3.74 -8.96 -2.04
C GLY A 20 3.27 -9.74 -0.81
N CYS A 21 2.76 -9.06 0.22
CA CYS A 21 2.35 -9.68 1.48
C CYS A 21 0.99 -9.18 2.01
N GLU A 22 0.32 -8.33 1.25
CA GLU A 22 -1.00 -7.75 1.53
C GLU A 22 -1.14 -6.94 2.83
N THR A 23 -0.02 -6.67 3.51
CA THR A 23 0.00 -5.78 4.68
C THR A 23 -0.46 -4.38 4.28
N MET A 24 -1.23 -3.75 5.15
CA MET A 24 -1.74 -2.40 4.95
C MET A 24 -0.66 -1.36 5.24
N ILE A 25 -0.59 -0.33 4.39
CA ILE A 25 0.45 0.69 4.42
C ILE A 25 -0.21 2.06 4.30
N GLU A 26 0.03 2.89 5.31
CA GLU A 26 -0.32 4.31 5.30
C GLU A 26 0.84 5.13 4.74
N LEU A 27 0.54 6.02 3.78
CA LEU A 27 1.49 7.01 3.29
C LEU A 27 1.35 8.27 4.14
N ASN A 28 2.25 8.46 5.10
CA ASN A 28 2.25 9.66 5.92
C ASN A 28 2.70 10.90 5.12
N HIS A 29 3.88 10.82 4.47
CA HIS A 29 4.44 11.87 3.62
C HIS A 29 5.48 11.26 2.66
N GLY A 30 5.73 11.90 1.50
CA GLY A 30 6.80 11.50 0.58
C GLY A 30 6.34 11.22 -0.85
N CYS A 31 7.15 10.49 -1.62
CA CYS A 31 6.82 10.04 -2.98
C CYS A 31 6.02 8.73 -2.96
N PHE A 32 5.48 8.34 -4.11
CA PHE A 32 4.71 7.11 -4.25
C PHE A 32 5.56 5.83 -4.33
N HIS A 33 6.88 5.90 -4.24
CA HIS A 33 7.75 4.71 -4.16
C HIS A 33 7.77 4.16 -2.74
N MET A 34 7.15 3.00 -2.53
CA MET A 34 7.11 2.33 -1.24
C MET A 34 7.98 1.09 -1.23
N THR A 35 8.62 0.84 -0.09
CA THR A 35 9.34 -0.41 0.21
C THR A 35 8.69 -1.08 1.41
N CYS A 36 8.05 -2.22 1.19
CA CYS A 36 7.43 -2.99 2.26
C CYS A 36 8.49 -3.70 3.13
N ARG A 37 8.12 -4.06 4.37
CA ARG A 37 8.94 -4.94 5.24
C ARG A 37 9.23 -6.31 4.61
N CYS A 38 8.37 -6.80 3.72
CA CYS A 38 8.63 -8.00 2.93
C CYS A 38 9.60 -7.77 1.75
N LYS A 39 10.22 -6.58 1.67
CA LYS A 39 11.16 -6.12 0.63
C LYS A 39 10.53 -5.85 -0.75
N THR A 40 9.21 -5.97 -0.88
CA THR A 40 8.52 -5.60 -2.12
C THR A 40 8.54 -4.09 -2.29
N GLU A 41 9.08 -3.62 -3.41
CA GLU A 41 9.01 -2.23 -3.83
C GLU A 41 7.84 -2.04 -4.79
N PHE A 42 7.00 -1.03 -4.55
CA PHE A 42 5.77 -0.82 -5.32
C PHE A 42 5.37 0.67 -5.39
N CYS A 43 4.52 1.00 -6.35
CA CYS A 43 3.86 2.30 -6.46
C CYS A 43 2.66 2.35 -5.52
N TYR A 44 2.62 3.31 -4.59
CA TYR A 44 1.52 3.46 -3.63
C TYR A 44 0.16 3.66 -4.30
N VAL A 45 0.14 4.42 -5.40
CA VAL A 45 -1.08 4.80 -6.13
C VAL A 45 -1.81 3.58 -6.71
N CYS A 46 -1.07 2.69 -7.40
CA CYS A 46 -1.67 1.60 -8.17
C CYS A 46 -1.29 0.21 -7.69
N GLN A 47 -0.46 0.10 -6.65
CA GLN A 47 0.09 -1.15 -6.12
C GLN A 47 0.91 -1.99 -7.12
N ALA A 48 1.26 -1.45 -8.29
CA ALA A 48 2.15 -2.13 -9.23
C ALA A 48 3.58 -2.19 -8.69
N ARG A 49 4.36 -3.19 -9.12
CA ARG A 49 5.79 -3.28 -8.78
C ARG A 49 6.50 -1.99 -9.21
N TRP A 50 7.49 -1.57 -8.42
CA TRP A 50 8.17 -0.30 -8.66
C TRP A 50 8.78 -0.27 -10.08
N LYS A 51 8.62 0.86 -10.78
CA LYS A 51 9.04 1.08 -12.18
C LYS A 51 8.33 0.18 -13.22
N THR A 52 7.19 -0.43 -12.89
CA THR A 52 6.35 -1.13 -13.88
C THR A 52 5.07 -0.38 -14.24
N CYS A 53 4.86 0.83 -13.70
CA CYS A 53 3.76 1.72 -14.07
C CYS A 53 4.29 3.08 -14.54
N THR A 54 3.40 3.85 -15.18
CA THR A 54 3.63 5.24 -15.63
C THR A 54 2.93 6.28 -14.78
N CYS A 55 2.44 5.85 -13.61
CA CYS A 55 2.30 6.73 -12.47
C CYS A 55 3.69 7.25 -12.08
#